data_AF-A0A2E8CMM8-F1
#
_entry.id   AF-A0A2E8CMM8-F1
#
_cell.length_a   1.000
_cell.length_b   1.000
_cell.length_c   1.000
_cell.angle_alpha   90.00
_cell.angle_beta   90.00
_cell.angle_gamma   90.00
#
_symmetry.space_group_name_H-M   'P 1'
#
loop_
_entity.id
_entity.type
_entity.pdbx_description
1 polymer ?
#
loop_
_entity_poly.entity_id
_entity_poly.type
_entity_poly.pdbx_seq_one_letter_code
_entity_poly.pdbx_strand_id
1 'polypeptide(L)'
;MKTIQSWSEIPEFEDEAAEAAFWAKHSLDARLMNASLHRQNVRESTTITLRFDPQMLSRIKRLARRRYLNYQSMIKQWLSERLEDEISRQDD
;
A
#
# COMPACT_ATOMS: atom_id res chain seq x y z
N MET A 1 -8.24 -28.17 21.15
CA MET A 1 -8.62 -27.31 20.01
C MET A 1 -7.52 -27.40 18.97
N LYS A 2 -7.88 -27.62 17.70
CA LYS A 2 -6.92 -27.61 16.58
C LYS A 2 -6.73 -26.17 16.10
N THR A 3 -5.49 -25.72 15.98
CA THR A 3 -5.19 -24.35 15.55
C THR A 3 -4.98 -24.30 14.05
N ILE A 4 -5.79 -23.51 13.34
CA ILE A 4 -5.71 -23.30 11.89
C ILE A 4 -4.62 -22.27 11.60
N GLN A 5 -3.68 -22.62 10.71
CA GLN A 5 -2.53 -21.78 10.35
C GLN A 5 -2.65 -21.17 8.95
N SER A 6 -3.53 -21.71 8.11
CA SER A 6 -3.81 -21.23 6.75
C SER A 6 -5.31 -21.15 6.46
N TRP A 7 -5.73 -20.12 5.73
CA TRP A 7 -7.12 -19.95 5.25
C TRP A 7 -7.59 -21.10 4.34
N SER A 8 -6.66 -21.86 3.74
CA SER A 8 -6.99 -23.01 2.88
C SER A 8 -7.48 -24.24 3.66
N GLU A 9 -7.32 -24.24 4.98
CA GLU A 9 -7.76 -25.33 5.86
C GLU A 9 -9.24 -25.21 6.27
N ILE A 10 -9.88 -24.08 5.95
CA ILE A 10 -11.30 -23.85 6.19
C ILE A 10 -12.10 -24.41 5.00
N PRO A 11 -12.90 -25.46 5.19
CA PRO A 11 -13.74 -26.00 4.11
C PRO A 11 -14.93 -25.08 3.83
N GLU A 12 -15.53 -25.22 2.65
CA GLU A 12 -16.84 -24.63 2.39
C GLU A 12 -17.91 -25.39 3.20
N PHE A 13 -18.69 -24.66 4.00
CA PHE A 13 -19.75 -25.25 4.81
C PHE A 13 -21.07 -25.21 4.06
N GLU A 14 -21.81 -26.33 4.07
CA GLU A 14 -23.14 -26.42 3.47
C GLU A 14 -24.22 -25.83 4.39
N ASP A 15 -24.01 -25.86 5.72
CA ASP A 15 -24.92 -25.35 6.73
C ASP A 15 -24.21 -24.72 7.95
N GLU A 16 -24.95 -23.87 8.67
CA GLU A 16 -24.44 -23.17 9.86
C GLU A 16 -24.15 -24.13 11.03
N ALA A 17 -24.83 -25.29 11.06
CA ALA A 17 -24.61 -26.32 12.06
C ALA A 17 -23.24 -27.01 11.91
N ALA A 18 -22.80 -27.31 10.67
CA ALA A 18 -21.47 -27.83 10.40
C ALA A 18 -20.39 -26.81 10.73
N GLU A 19 -20.63 -25.53 10.44
CA GLU A 19 -19.73 -24.44 10.80
C GLU A 19 -19.55 -24.34 12.33
N ALA A 20 -20.65 -24.35 13.10
CA ALA A 20 -20.57 -24.29 14.56
C ALA A 20 -19.84 -25.51 15.16
N ALA A 21 -20.07 -26.71 14.63
CA ALA A 21 -19.38 -27.92 15.05
C ALA A 21 -17.88 -27.88 14.72
N PHE A 22 -17.52 -27.24 13.61
CA PHE A 22 -16.13 -27.01 13.22
C PHE A 22 -15.45 -26.03 14.18
N TRP A 23 -16.02 -24.86 14.44
CA TRP A 23 -15.45 -23.86 15.37
C TRP A 23 -15.44 -24.29 16.83
N ALA A 24 -16.31 -25.21 17.25
CA ALA A 24 -16.22 -25.83 18.57
C ALA A 24 -14.92 -26.63 18.78
N LYS A 25 -14.32 -27.13 17.70
CA LYS A 25 -13.11 -27.96 17.73
C LYS A 25 -11.85 -27.25 17.23
N HIS A 26 -12.00 -26.16 16.48
CA HIS A 26 -10.93 -25.43 15.82
C HIS A 26 -10.83 -23.98 16.31
N SER A 27 -9.62 -23.44 16.35
CA SER A 27 -9.32 -22.06 16.69
C SER A 27 -8.38 -21.45 15.66
N LEU A 28 -8.49 -20.15 15.38
CA LEU A 28 -7.55 -19.47 14.47
C LEU A 28 -6.22 -19.20 15.18
N ASP A 29 -5.11 -19.35 14.46
CA ASP A 29 -3.81 -18.88 14.95
C ASP A 29 -3.80 -17.35 15.04
N ALA A 30 -3.22 -16.82 16.12
CA ALA A 30 -3.12 -15.39 16.34
C ALA A 30 -2.34 -14.68 15.21
N ARG A 31 -1.37 -15.34 14.57
CA ARG A 31 -0.62 -14.78 13.43
C ARG A 31 -1.47 -14.72 12.17
N LEU A 32 -2.28 -15.75 11.91
CA LEU A 32 -3.21 -15.80 10.78
C LEU A 32 -4.28 -14.70 10.90
N MET A 33 -4.81 -14.52 12.11
CA MET A 33 -5.73 -13.43 12.44
C MET A 33 -5.07 -12.05 12.22
N ASN A 34 -3.83 -11.87 12.69
CA ASN A 34 -3.07 -10.63 12.50
C ASN A 34 -2.69 -10.35 11.03
N ALA A 35 -2.47 -11.38 10.22
CA ALA A 35 -2.20 -11.24 8.79
C ALA A 35 -3.42 -10.78 7.99
N SER A 36 -4.62 -11.04 8.53
CA SER A 36 -5.90 -10.70 7.90
C SER A 36 -6.38 -9.31 8.27
N LEU A 37 -5.73 -8.66 9.25
CA LEU A 37 -5.85 -7.23 9.45
C LEU A 37 -5.25 -6.53 8.24
N HIS A 38 -6.10 -5.82 7.50
CA HIS A 38 -5.68 -4.97 6.40
C HIS A 38 -4.79 -3.87 6.96
N ARG A 39 -3.48 -4.12 7.00
CA ARG A 39 -2.51 -3.09 7.36
C ARG A 39 -2.65 -2.01 6.30
N GLN A 40 -3.13 -0.83 6.72
CA GLN A 40 -3.01 0.34 5.88
C GLN A 40 -1.55 0.39 5.47
N ASN A 41 -1.29 0.34 4.17
CA ASN A 41 0.05 0.45 3.64
C ASN A 41 0.43 1.92 3.85
N VAL A 42 0.77 2.28 5.09
CA VAL A 42 1.15 3.63 5.49
C VAL A 42 2.45 3.86 4.77
N ARG A 43 2.36 4.51 3.61
CA ARG A 43 3.53 4.97 2.88
C ARG A 43 4.32 5.86 3.84
N GLU A 44 5.42 5.34 4.35
CA GLU A 44 6.36 6.10 5.15
C GLU A 44 6.80 7.29 4.30
N SER A 45 6.41 8.49 4.72
CA SER A 45 6.74 9.72 4.01
C SER A 45 7.51 10.63 4.95
N THR A 46 8.76 10.93 4.59
CA THR A 46 9.58 11.90 5.31
C THR A 46 9.33 13.29 4.74
N THR A 47 8.96 14.24 5.61
CA THR A 47 8.83 15.64 5.21
C THR A 47 10.22 16.26 5.06
N ILE A 48 10.50 16.80 3.89
CA ILE A 48 11.74 17.54 3.60
C ILE A 48 11.43 18.99 3.21
N THR A 49 12.37 19.90 3.49
CA THR A 49 12.27 21.30 3.07
C THR A 49 13.21 21.53 1.89
N LEU A 50 12.65 21.91 0.74
CA LEU A 50 13.39 22.26 -0.47
C LEU A 50 13.13 23.72 -0.83
N ARG A 51 14.17 24.45 -1.23
CA ARG A 51 14.05 25.82 -1.73
C ARG A 51 13.92 25.80 -3.24
N PHE A 52 12.94 26.52 -3.76
CA PHE A 52 12.69 26.66 -5.19
C PHE A 52 12.70 28.14 -5.58
N ASP A 53 13.20 28.44 -6.76
CA ASP A 53 13.00 29.75 -7.37
C ASP A 53 11.49 30.05 -7.52
N PRO A 54 11.00 31.25 -7.15
CA PRO A 54 9.58 31.58 -7.23
C PRO A 54 8.98 31.45 -8.63
N GLN A 55 9.73 31.78 -9.69
CA GLN A 55 9.25 31.67 -11.07
C GLN A 55 9.12 30.20 -11.47
N MET A 56 10.10 29.37 -11.08
CA MET A 56 10.04 27.93 -11.32
C MET A 56 8.83 27.29 -10.63
N LEU A 57 8.61 27.59 -9.34
CA LEU A 57 7.46 27.06 -8.61
C LEU A 57 6.12 27.50 -9.23
N SER A 58 6.04 28.74 -9.70
CA SER A 58 4.86 29.26 -10.41
C SER A 58 4.58 28.49 -11.71
N ARG A 59 5.62 28.19 -12.50
CA ARG A 59 5.51 27.37 -13.72
C ARG A 59 5.01 25.97 -13.42
N ILE A 60 5.55 25.33 -12.37
CA ILE A 60 5.12 23.99 -11.93
C ILE A 60 3.64 24.01 -11.51
N LYS A 61 3.23 24.97 -10.67
CA LYS A 61 1.82 25.11 -10.24
C LYS A 61 0.87 25.29 -11.43
N ARG A 62 1.28 26.10 -12.42
CA ARG A 62 0.48 26.34 -13.63
C ARG A 62 0.32 25.07 -14.46
N LEU A 63 1.38 24.29 -14.61
CA LEU A 63 1.34 23.03 -15.37
C LEU A 63 0.52 21.96 -14.64
N ALA A 64 0.69 21.84 -13.31
CA ALA A 64 -0.09 20.92 -12.49
C ALA A 64 -1.60 21.19 -12.60
N ARG A 65 -2.00 22.46 -12.54
CA ARG A 65 -3.40 22.87 -12.73
C ARG A 65 -3.95 22.47 -14.09
N ARG A 66 -3.17 22.62 -15.17
CA ARG A 66 -3.59 22.19 -16.52
C ARG A 66 -3.81 20.69 -16.64
N ARG A 67 -3.10 19.90 -15.82
CA ARG A 67 -3.22 18.44 -15.77
C ARG A 67 -4.18 17.95 -14.68
N TYR A 68 -4.90 18.86 -14.02
CA TYR A 68 -5.79 18.55 -12.89
C TYR A 68 -5.08 17.79 -11.74
N LEU A 69 -3.80 18.09 -11.48
CA LEU A 69 -2.99 17.47 -10.42
C LEU A 69 -2.56 18.50 -9.37
N ASN A 70 -2.31 18.02 -8.14
CA ASN A 70 -1.60 18.81 -7.13
C ASN A 70 -0.13 18.96 -7.53
N TYR A 71 0.41 20.18 -7.44
CA TYR A 71 1.81 20.47 -7.79
C TYR A 71 2.82 19.63 -6.99
N GLN A 72 2.51 19.28 -5.73
CA GLN A 72 3.36 18.42 -4.91
C GLN A 72 3.38 16.99 -5.45
N SER A 73 2.22 16.46 -5.85
CA SER A 73 2.13 15.14 -6.48
C SER A 73 2.87 15.11 -7.81
N MET A 74 2.76 16.18 -8.61
CA MET A 74 3.46 16.29 -9.89
C MET A 74 4.98 16.33 -9.70
N ILE A 75 5.49 17.06 -8.70
CA ILE A 75 6.93 17.05 -8.36
C ILE A 75 7.39 15.65 -7.96
N LYS A 76 6.61 14.94 -7.13
CA LYS A 76 6.94 13.57 -6.71
C LYS A 76 7.00 12.61 -7.90
N GLN A 77 6.04 12.70 -8.82
CA GLN A 77 6.00 11.85 -10.01
C GLN A 77 7.23 12.08 -10.90
N TRP A 78 7.55 13.34 -11.23
CA TRP A 78 8.72 13.64 -12.06
C TRP A 78 10.04 13.23 -11.41
N LEU A 79 10.15 13.31 -10.09
CA LEU A 79 11.33 12.85 -9.37
C LEU A 79 11.45 11.32 -9.43
N SER A 80 10.34 10.59 -9.33
CA SER A 80 10.32 9.13 -9.49
C SER A 80 10.78 8.73 -10.90
N GLU A 81 10.18 9.35 -11.93
CA GLU A 81 10.53 9.10 -13.33
C GLU A 81 12.02 9.35 -13.59
N ARG A 82 12.56 10.49 -13.10
CA ARG A 82 14.00 10.80 -13.25
C ARG A 82 14.91 9.86 -12.47
N LEU A 83 14.48 9.36 -11.31
CA LEU A 83 15.27 8.43 -10.52
C LEU A 83 15.33 7.06 -11.20
N GLU A 84 14.19 6.57 -11.70
CA GLU A 84 14.11 5.33 -12.48
C GLU A 84 14.97 5.41 -13.74
N ASP A 85 14.90 6.53 -14.49
CA ASP A 85 15.75 6.79 -15.66
C ASP A 85 17.25 6.73 -15.31
N GLU A 86 17.65 7.29 -14.16
CA GLU A 86 19.05 7.36 -13.74
C GLU A 86 19.58 6.00 -13.26
N ILE A 87 18.78 5.25 -12.51
CA ILE A 87 19.12 3.88 -12.08
C ILE A 87 19.32 2.99 -13.31
N SER A 88 18.38 3.04 -14.27
CA SER A 88 18.46 2.26 -15.49
C SER A 88 19.72 2.56 -16.33
N ARG A 89 20.28 3.77 -16.24
CA ARG A 89 21.51 4.15 -16.97
C ARG A 89 22.80 3.76 -16.25
N GLN A 90 22.74 3.51 -14.95
CA GLN A 90 23.91 3.07 -14.17
C GLN A 90 24.10 1.55 -14.23
N ASP A 91 23.03 0.81 -14.51
CA ASP A 91 23.03 -0.65 -14.64
C ASP A 91 23.43 -1.16 -16.04
N ASP A 92 23.56 -0.27 -17.04
CA ASP A 92 24.06 -0.52 -18.41
C ASP A 92 25.56 -0.16 -18.56
#